data_AF-A0A920MKU8-F1
#
_entry.id   AF-A0A920MKU8-F1
#
_cell.length_a   1.000
_cell.length_b   1.000
_cell.length_c   1.000
_cell.angle_alpha   90.00
_cell.angle_beta   90.00
_cell.angle_gamma   90.00
#
_symmetry.space_group_name_H-M   'P 1'
#
loop_
_entity.id
_entity.type
_entity.pdbx_description
1 polymer ?
#
loop_
_entity_poly.entity_id
_entity_poly.type
_entity_poly.pdbx_seq_one_letter_code
_entity_poly.pdbx_strand_id
1 'polypeptide(L)'
;MDEIIAIDGFDEEIANELRNRAKDALLTQAIASEEDLSSANIADDLLNMDGMDDNLALELAKKGIVCMEDLAEQSVDELMDIELMSEEKAGKLIMEARAPWFEE
;
A
#
# COMPACT_ATOMS: atom_id res chain seq x y z
N MET A 1 -1.59 7.64 28.74
CA MET A 1 -0.22 7.36 29.24
C MET A 1 -0.31 6.57 30.54
N ASP A 2 -1.32 6.88 31.34
CA ASP A 2 -1.70 6.16 32.56
C ASP A 2 -1.88 4.65 32.37
N GLU A 3 -2.32 4.18 31.19
CA GLU A 3 -2.45 2.74 30.92
C GLU A 3 -1.11 2.00 30.82
N ILE A 4 -0.05 2.63 30.30
CA ILE A 4 1.29 2.01 30.20
C ILE A 4 2.01 2.09 31.54
N ILE A 5 1.83 3.21 32.27
CA ILE A 5 2.39 3.42 33.61
C ILE A 5 1.69 2.53 34.66
N ALA A 6 0.46 2.10 34.41
CA ALA A 6 -0.26 1.15 35.27
C ALA A 6 0.30 -0.29 35.20
N ILE A 7 1.22 -0.58 34.29
CA ILE A 7 1.88 -1.89 34.18
C ILE A 7 2.98 -1.97 35.24
N ASP A 8 2.94 -3.02 36.07
CA ASP A 8 3.95 -3.22 37.12
C ASP A 8 5.36 -3.33 36.50
N GLY A 9 6.27 -2.46 36.96
CA GLY A 9 7.63 -2.33 36.42
C GLY A 9 7.81 -1.31 35.30
N PHE A 10 6.78 -0.57 34.89
CA PHE A 10 6.88 0.53 33.92
C PHE A 10 6.72 1.87 34.62
N ASP A 11 7.78 2.66 34.66
CA ASP A 11 7.73 4.05 35.11
C ASP A 11 7.47 5.02 33.93
N GLU A 12 7.29 6.30 34.25
CA GLU A 12 7.00 7.34 33.26
C GLU A 12 8.13 7.52 32.23
N GLU A 13 9.38 7.29 32.64
CA GLU A 13 10.55 7.37 31.75
C GLU A 13 10.54 6.23 30.74
N ILE A 14 10.33 4.99 31.20
CA ILE A 14 10.21 3.80 30.35
C ILE A 14 8.99 3.91 29.42
N ALA A 15 7.84 4.39 29.92
CA ALA A 15 6.64 4.56 29.11
C ALA A 15 6.84 5.61 28.00
N ASN A 16 7.52 6.72 28.29
CA ASN A 16 7.89 7.72 27.29
C ASN A 16 8.86 7.16 26.25
N GLU A 17 9.89 6.45 26.68
CA GLU A 17 10.89 5.84 25.79
C GLU A 17 10.25 4.81 24.86
N LEU A 18 9.37 3.94 25.37
CA LEU A 18 8.65 2.96 24.55
C LEU A 18 7.78 3.64 23.49
N ARG A 19 7.09 4.72 23.86
CA ARG A 19 6.27 5.49 22.92
C ARG A 19 7.12 6.18 21.87
N ASN A 20 8.27 6.75 22.25
CA ASN A 20 9.19 7.38 21.32
C ASN A 20 9.74 6.36 20.32
N ARG A 21 10.18 5.19 20.79
CA ARG A 21 10.60 4.10 19.89
C ARG A 21 9.50 3.60 18.97
N ALA A 22 8.26 3.51 19.46
CA ALA A 22 7.13 3.14 18.62
C ALA A 22 6.90 4.18 17.51
N LYS A 23 7.02 5.48 17.82
CA LYS A 23 6.95 6.55 16.80
C LYS A 23 8.11 6.47 15.81
N ASP A 24 9.33 6.25 16.28
CA ASP A 24 10.52 6.13 15.43
C ASP A 24 10.42 4.91 14.51
N ALA A 25 9.88 3.80 15.00
CA ALA A 25 9.60 2.61 14.22
C ALA A 25 8.53 2.88 13.15
N LEU A 26 7.44 3.57 13.49
CA LEU A 26 6.41 3.97 12.52
C LEU A 26 6.96 4.93 11.46
N LEU A 27 7.82 5.87 11.84
CA LEU A 27 8.47 6.79 10.90
C LEU A 27 9.41 6.04 9.95
N THR A 28 10.20 5.12 10.49
CA THR A 28 11.11 4.27 9.70
C THR A 28 10.32 3.40 8.72
N GLN A 29 9.19 2.84 9.15
CA GLN A 29 8.29 2.06 8.30
C GLN A 29 7.69 2.92 7.18
N ALA A 30 7.26 4.15 7.48
CA ALA A 30 6.74 5.07 6.47
C ALA A 30 7.80 5.43 5.42
N ILE A 31 9.03 5.73 5.85
CA ILE A 31 10.16 6.04 4.95
C ILE A 31 10.48 4.84 4.06
N ALA A 32 10.53 3.63 4.61
CA ALA A 32 10.78 2.42 3.82
C ALA A 32 9.71 2.20 2.74
N SER A 33 8.44 2.47 3.08
CA SER A 33 7.34 2.39 2.11
C SER A 33 7.45 3.42 0.98
N GLU A 34 7.86 4.65 1.29
CA GLU A 34 8.10 5.69 0.27
C GLU A 34 9.31 5.36 -0.63
N GLU A 35 10.39 4.82 -0.05
CA GLU A 35 11.55 4.35 -0.81
C GLU A 35 11.17 3.16 -1.72
N ASP A 36 10.37 2.21 -1.24
CA ASP A 36 9.88 1.10 -2.03
C ASP A 36 9.03 1.58 -3.23
N LEU A 37 8.16 2.58 -3.03
CA LEU A 37 7.36 3.17 -4.11
C LEU A 37 8.24 3.88 -5.16
N SER A 38 9.15 4.73 -4.68
CA SER A 38 10.03 5.49 -5.58
C SER A 38 11.02 4.59 -6.33
N SER A 39 11.49 3.51 -5.71
CA SER A 39 12.40 2.54 -6.33
C SER A 39 11.70 1.59 -7.30
N ALA A 40 10.40 1.35 -7.11
CA ALA A 40 9.58 0.52 -7.98
C ALA A 40 9.24 1.18 -9.34
N ASN A 41 9.56 2.46 -9.54
CA ASN A 41 9.26 3.22 -10.77
C ASN A 41 7.78 3.15 -11.18
N ILE A 42 6.88 3.20 -10.21
CA ILE A 42 5.44 3.19 -10.44
C ILE A 42 5.03 4.52 -11.07
N ALA A 43 4.29 4.47 -12.16
CA ALA A 43 3.83 5.63 -12.89
C ALA A 43 2.66 6.33 -12.18
N ASP A 44 2.61 7.65 -12.34
CA ASP A 44 1.61 8.51 -11.71
C ASP A 44 0.18 8.16 -12.13
N ASP A 45 -0.01 7.60 -13.34
CA ASP A 45 -1.33 7.17 -13.83
C ASP A 45 -1.92 6.04 -12.97
N LEU A 46 -1.10 5.07 -12.60
CA LEU A 46 -1.48 3.97 -11.72
C LEU A 46 -1.72 4.46 -10.29
N LEU A 47 -0.82 5.31 -9.75
CA LEU A 47 -0.93 5.84 -8.39
C LEU A 47 -2.17 6.71 -8.18
N ASN A 48 -2.57 7.48 -9.21
CA ASN A 48 -3.71 8.41 -9.13
C ASN A 48 -5.03 7.78 -9.61
N MET A 49 -5.06 6.48 -9.95
CA MET A 49 -6.26 5.78 -10.42
C MET A 49 -7.28 5.60 -9.28
N ASP A 50 -8.58 5.70 -9.60
CA ASP A 50 -9.63 5.47 -8.60
C ASP A 50 -9.58 4.03 -8.06
N GLY A 51 -9.68 3.89 -6.75
CA GLY A 51 -9.55 2.61 -6.05
C GLY A 51 -8.12 2.09 -5.88
N MET A 52 -7.10 2.83 -6.32
CA MET A 52 -5.69 2.54 -6.01
C MET A 52 -5.28 3.09 -4.65
N ASP A 53 -4.45 2.34 -3.94
CA ASP A 53 -3.77 2.76 -2.71
C ASP A 53 -2.29 2.38 -2.79
N ASP A 54 -1.45 3.05 -2.00
CA ASP A 54 0.01 2.88 -2.01
C ASP A 54 0.45 1.42 -1.79
N ASN A 55 -0.24 0.70 -0.90
CA ASN A 55 0.09 -0.70 -0.61
C ASN A 55 -0.24 -1.59 -1.80
N LEU A 56 -1.40 -1.38 -2.42
CA LEU A 56 -1.80 -2.12 -3.61
C LEU A 56 -0.88 -1.82 -4.79
N ALA A 57 -0.48 -0.56 -4.98
CA ALA A 57 0.46 -0.16 -6.02
C ALA A 57 1.82 -0.88 -5.86
N LEU A 58 2.31 -1.00 -4.62
CA LEU A 58 3.52 -1.78 -4.32
C LEU A 58 3.35 -3.27 -4.63
N GLU A 59 2.22 -3.88 -4.25
CA GLU A 59 1.96 -5.30 -4.55
C GLU A 59 1.85 -5.57 -6.05
N LEU A 60 1.26 -4.64 -6.81
CA LEU A 60 1.22 -4.67 -8.28
C LEU A 60 2.62 -4.53 -8.87
N ALA A 61 3.43 -3.60 -8.36
CA ALA A 61 4.80 -3.39 -8.82
C ALA A 61 5.70 -4.62 -8.58
N LYS A 62 5.51 -5.35 -7.48
CA LYS A 62 6.18 -6.64 -7.23
C LYS A 62 5.85 -7.69 -8.29
N LYS A 63 4.68 -7.60 -8.91
CA LYS A 63 4.23 -8.42 -10.04
C LYS A 63 4.65 -7.85 -11.41
N GLY A 64 5.38 -6.73 -11.43
CA GLY A 64 5.85 -6.07 -12.65
C GLY A 64 4.82 -5.14 -13.30
N ILE A 65 3.70 -4.86 -12.62
CA ILE A 65 2.66 -3.95 -13.08
C ILE A 65 2.97 -2.57 -12.49
N VAL A 66 3.53 -1.66 -13.31
CA VAL A 66 4.02 -0.36 -12.84
C VAL A 66 3.27 0.82 -13.43
N CYS A 67 2.44 0.62 -14.46
CA CYS A 67 1.58 1.66 -15.02
C CYS A 67 0.14 1.17 -15.27
N MET A 68 -0.76 2.09 -15.63
CA MET A 68 -2.16 1.77 -15.88
C MET A 68 -2.35 0.82 -17.07
N GLU A 69 -1.51 0.94 -18.10
CA GLU A 69 -1.55 0.03 -19.26
C GLU A 69 -1.17 -1.41 -18.86
N ASP A 70 -0.13 -1.59 -18.04
CA ASP A 70 0.25 -2.92 -17.54
C ASP A 70 -0.90 -3.59 -16.78
N LEU A 71 -1.65 -2.80 -16.01
CA LEU A 71 -2.82 -3.26 -15.27
C LEU A 71 -3.99 -3.59 -16.20
N ALA A 72 -4.19 -2.80 -17.26
CA ALA A 72 -5.23 -3.02 -18.26
C ALA A 72 -5.02 -4.34 -19.02
N GLU A 73 -3.78 -4.81 -19.16
CA GLU A 73 -3.47 -6.10 -19.77
C GLU A 73 -3.81 -7.31 -18.87
N GLN A 74 -3.99 -7.10 -17.55
CA GLN A 74 -4.21 -8.19 -16.60
C GLN A 74 -5.65 -8.76 -16.64
N SER A 75 -5.76 -9.98 -16.15
CA SER A 75 -7.00 -10.68 -15.85
C SER A 75 -7.32 -10.65 -14.36
N VAL A 76 -8.58 -10.90 -14.01
CA VAL A 76 -9.01 -11.00 -12.60
C VAL A 76 -8.20 -12.07 -11.88
N ASP A 77 -7.99 -13.23 -12.51
CA ASP A 77 -7.24 -14.35 -11.95
C ASP A 77 -5.79 -13.97 -11.59
N GLU A 78 -5.12 -13.16 -12.41
CA GLU A 78 -3.74 -12.70 -12.14
C GLU A 78 -3.64 -11.75 -10.93
N LEU A 79 -4.70 -10.99 -10.66
CA LEU A 79 -4.80 -10.11 -9.50
C LEU A 79 -5.26 -10.85 -8.23
N MET A 80 -5.93 -12.00 -8.36
CA MET A 80 -6.39 -12.80 -7.21
C MET A 80 -5.26 -13.39 -6.35
N ASP A 81 -4.04 -13.42 -6.87
CA ASP A 81 -2.84 -13.77 -6.08
C ASP A 81 -2.45 -12.70 -5.05
N ILE A 82 -2.97 -11.47 -5.16
CA ILE A 82 -2.68 -10.38 -4.24
C ILE A 82 -3.49 -10.57 -2.96
N GLU A 83 -2.82 -10.44 -1.81
CA GLU A 83 -3.46 -10.63 -0.51
C GLU A 83 -4.60 -9.61 -0.32
N LEU A 84 -5.74 -10.07 0.22
CA LEU A 84 -6.97 -9.28 0.39
C LEU A 84 -7.61 -8.77 -0.92
N MET A 85 -7.22 -9.30 -2.08
CA MET A 85 -7.91 -9.03 -3.33
C MET A 85 -9.23 -9.80 -3.41
N SER A 86 -10.27 -9.15 -3.93
CA SER A 86 -11.54 -9.80 -4.28
C SER A 86 -11.78 -9.69 -5.78
N GLU A 87 -12.50 -10.66 -6.35
CA GLU A 87 -12.85 -10.65 -7.78
C GLU A 87 -13.54 -9.34 -8.20
N GLU A 88 -14.40 -8.79 -7.33
CA GLU A 88 -15.09 -7.52 -7.58
C GLU A 88 -14.12 -6.35 -7.61
N LYS A 89 -13.18 -6.25 -6.66
CA LYS A 89 -12.17 -5.17 -6.63
C LYS A 89 -11.23 -5.29 -7.82
N ALA A 90 -10.72 -6.49 -8.11
CA ALA A 90 -9.86 -6.76 -9.25
C ALA A 90 -10.55 -6.39 -10.57
N GLY A 91 -11.80 -6.81 -10.77
CA GLY A 91 -12.58 -6.47 -11.95
C GLY A 91 -12.78 -4.97 -12.11
N LYS A 92 -13.09 -4.25 -11.02
CA LYS A 92 -13.22 -2.78 -11.05
C LYS A 92 -11.93 -2.09 -11.44
N LEU A 93 -10.80 -2.48 -10.85
CA LEU A 93 -9.49 -1.90 -11.15
C LEU A 93 -9.09 -2.11 -12.61
N ILE A 94 -9.28 -3.33 -13.14
CA ILE A 94 -8.99 -3.64 -14.54
C ILE A 94 -9.90 -2.85 -15.48
N MET A 95 -11.19 -2.71 -15.13
CA MET A 95 -12.14 -1.94 -15.94
C MET A 95 -11.82 -0.46 -15.94
N GLU A 96 -11.41 0.11 -14.80
CA GLU A 96 -10.95 1.49 -14.70
C GLU A 96 -9.68 1.71 -15.52
N ALA A 97 -8.70 0.80 -15.40
CA ALA A 97 -7.48 0.82 -16.21
C ALA A 97 -7.78 0.74 -17.72
N ARG A 98 -8.82 0.01 -18.12
CA ARG A 98 -9.28 -0.11 -19.52
C ARG A 98 -10.23 0.99 -19.97
N ALA A 99 -10.69 1.89 -19.09
CA ALA A 99 -11.65 2.93 -19.45
C ALA A 99 -11.24 3.71 -20.71
N PRO A 100 -9.96 4.11 -20.90
CA PRO A 100 -9.52 4.80 -22.12
C PRO A 100 -9.72 4.01 -23.41
N TRP A 101 -9.77 2.68 -23.36
CA TRP A 101 -10.00 1.82 -24.54
C TRP A 101 -11.46 1.84 -25.00
N PHE A 102 -12.38 2.32 -24.15
CA PHE A 102 -13.81 2.36 -24.41
C PHE A 102 -14.34 3.78 -24.67
N GLU A 103 -13.50 4.80 -24.62
CA GLU A 103 -13.87 6.21 -24.88
C GLU A 103 -13.88 6.59 -26.38
N GLU A 104 -13.99 5.60 -27.29
CA GLU A 104 -14.22 5.81 -28.74
C GLU A 104 -15.70 5.95 -29.13
#